data_AF-A0A0J6YLE9-F1
#
_entry.id   AF-A0A0J6YLE9-F1
#
_cell.length_a   1.000
_cell.length_b   1.000
_cell.length_c   1.000
_cell.angle_alpha   90.00
_cell.angle_beta   90.00
_cell.angle_gamma   90.00
#
_symmetry.space_group_name_H-M   'P 1'
#
loop_
_entity.id
_entity.type
_entity.pdbx_description
1 polymer ?
#
loop_
_entity_poly.entity_id
_entity_poly.type
_entity_poly.pdbx_seq_one_letter_code
_entity_poly.pdbx_strand_id
1 'polypeptide(L)'
;MAELSPAEKSIIKEHPLAGSLNYLCGLLQEAETIYKSHLISSDSVIDSLDQLYQNALSKLFLALMDEVAALNLPSRIADQNVDSDLADLFKRIRRGHLRYDHCRPLVQLVIHKAPDVDLWKAVFDLLPSLEKLPP
;
A
#
# COMPACT_ATOMS: atom_id res chain seq x y z
N MET A 1 2.35 -13.29 7.36
CA MET A 1 1.34 -12.23 7.30
C MET A 1 1.10 -11.74 8.70
N ALA A 2 0.93 -10.43 8.86
CA ALA A 2 0.64 -9.79 10.12
C ALA A 2 -0.61 -10.41 10.76
N GLU A 3 -0.51 -10.79 12.03
CA GLU A 3 -1.69 -11.19 12.79
C GLU A 3 -2.37 -9.95 13.35
N LEU A 4 -3.68 -9.82 13.12
CA LEU A 4 -4.51 -8.75 13.69
C LEU A 4 -5.14 -9.23 14.99
N SER A 5 -4.97 -8.44 16.04
CA SER A 5 -5.65 -8.55 17.32
C SER A 5 -7.18 -8.41 17.17
N PRO A 6 -7.95 -8.88 18.16
CA PRO A 6 -9.40 -8.68 18.15
C PRO A 6 -9.82 -7.20 18.10
N ALA A 7 -9.05 -6.31 18.74
CA ALA A 7 -9.32 -4.88 18.75
C ALA A 7 -9.15 -4.27 17.35
N GLU A 8 -8.04 -4.56 16.65
CA GLU A 8 -7.81 -4.12 15.27
C GLU A 8 -8.91 -4.63 14.33
N LYS A 9 -9.33 -5.89 14.48
CA LYS A 9 -10.43 -6.45 13.68
C LYS A 9 -11.77 -5.74 13.92
N SER A 10 -12.05 -5.34 15.16
CA SER A 10 -13.25 -4.56 15.48
C SER A 10 -13.21 -3.18 14.81
N ILE A 11 -12.08 -2.47 14.88
CA ILE A 11 -11.89 -1.17 14.22
C ILE A 11 -12.12 -1.28 12.70
N ILE A 12 -11.54 -2.29 12.05
CA ILE A 12 -11.72 -2.53 10.59
C ILE A 12 -13.19 -2.81 10.26
N LYS A 13 -13.90 -3.53 11.13
CA LYS A 13 -15.32 -3.84 10.92
C LYS A 13 -16.21 -2.60 11.10
N GLU A 14 -15.86 -1.71 12.01
CA GLU A 14 -16.55 -0.43 12.24
C GLU A 14 -16.27 0.59 11.14
N HIS A 15 -15.09 0.50 10.52
CA HIS A 15 -14.62 1.38 9.46
C HIS A 15 -14.18 0.59 8.22
N PRO A 16 -15.11 -0.06 7.51
CA PRO A 16 -14.79 -0.79 6.30
C PRO A 16 -14.35 0.17 5.19
N LEU A 17 -13.43 -0.28 4.35
CA LEU A 17 -12.98 0.48 3.17
C LEU A 17 -14.11 0.64 2.15
N ALA A 18 -15.13 -0.24 2.18
CA ALA A 18 -16.37 -0.15 1.39
C ALA A 18 -16.15 0.08 -0.12
N GLY A 19 -14.99 -0.33 -0.65
CA GLY A 19 -14.63 -0.09 -2.04
C GLY A 19 -14.17 1.34 -2.35
N SER A 20 -13.77 2.13 -1.36
CA SER A 20 -13.09 3.42 -1.52
C SER A 20 -11.89 3.33 -2.45
N LEU A 21 -11.22 2.18 -2.50
CA LEU A 21 -10.08 1.93 -3.39
C LEU A 21 -10.49 1.50 -4.82
N ASN A 22 -11.77 1.28 -5.12
CA ASN A 22 -12.22 0.75 -6.42
C ASN A 22 -11.83 1.64 -7.60
N TYR A 23 -11.81 2.96 -7.41
CA TYR A 23 -11.40 3.90 -8.46
C TYR A 23 -9.92 3.78 -8.84
N LEU A 24 -9.11 3.20 -7.95
CA LEU A 24 -7.68 2.94 -8.18
C LEU A 24 -7.45 1.61 -8.88
N CYS A 25 -8.41 0.68 -8.89
CA CYS A 25 -8.22 -0.65 -9.48
C CYS A 25 -7.73 -0.60 -10.93
N GLY A 26 -8.28 0.31 -11.76
CA GLY A 26 -7.83 0.45 -13.16
C GLY A 26 -6.36 0.88 -13.26
N LEU A 27 -5.96 1.90 -12.50
CA LEU A 27 -4.57 2.39 -12.46
C LEU A 27 -3.61 1.32 -11.92
N LEU A 28 -4.02 0.61 -10.88
CA LEU A 28 -3.23 -0.46 -10.27
C LEU A 28 -3.10 -1.67 -11.19
N GLN A 29 -4.14 -2.02 -11.94
CA GLN A 29 -4.12 -3.09 -12.94
C GLN A 29 -3.18 -2.78 -14.10
N GLU A 30 -3.17 -1.53 -14.58
CA GLU A 30 -2.22 -1.06 -15.60
C GLU A 30 -0.78 -1.22 -15.11
N ALA A 31 -0.49 -0.70 -13.91
CA ALA A 31 0.81 -0.85 -13.28
C ALA A 31 1.23 -2.34 -13.12
N GLU A 32 0.35 -3.21 -12.63
CA GLU A 32 0.67 -4.63 -12.43
C GLU A 32 0.89 -5.36 -13.78
N THR A 33 0.16 -4.98 -14.83
CA THR A 33 0.30 -5.56 -16.17
C THR A 33 1.65 -5.23 -16.78
N ILE A 34 2.05 -3.97 -16.68
CA ILE A 34 3.33 -3.49 -17.21
C ILE A 34 4.49 -4.05 -16.38
N TYR A 35 4.34 -4.14 -15.05
CA TYR A 35 5.33 -4.77 -14.20
C TYR A 35 5.57 -6.25 -14.58
N LYS A 36 4.50 -7.01 -14.86
CA LYS A 36 4.60 -8.40 -15.34
C LYS A 36 5.24 -8.50 -16.73
N SER A 37 4.92 -7.60 -17.66
CA SER A 37 5.53 -7.63 -19.00
C SER A 37 7.02 -7.31 -18.95
N HIS A 38 7.43 -6.37 -18.10
CA HIS A 38 8.84 -6.03 -17.89
C HIS A 38 9.65 -7.16 -17.23
N LEU A 39 9.04 -7.94 -16.33
CA LEU A 39 9.66 -9.16 -15.80
C LEU A 39 10.00 -10.19 -16.90
N ILE A 40 9.29 -10.14 -18.03
CA ILE A 40 9.44 -11.07 -19.16
C ILE A 40 10.29 -10.45 -20.29
N SER A 41 10.33 -9.12 -20.39
CA SER A 41 10.97 -8.37 -21.47
C SER A 41 12.01 -7.39 -20.94
N SER A 42 13.28 -7.65 -21.21
CA SER A 42 14.44 -6.84 -20.80
C SER A 42 14.68 -5.60 -21.67
N ASP A 43 13.62 -4.86 -22.04
CA ASP A 43 13.74 -3.66 -22.87
C ASP A 43 13.45 -2.40 -22.04
N SER A 44 14.47 -1.56 -21.86
CA SER A 44 14.54 -0.52 -20.84
C SER A 44 13.83 0.76 -21.28
N VAL A 45 12.66 1.00 -20.70
CA VAL A 45 12.06 2.35 -20.60
C VAL A 45 11.86 2.63 -19.11
N ILE A 46 12.94 2.90 -18.39
CA ILE A 46 12.95 2.89 -16.92
C ILE A 46 12.22 4.11 -16.33
N ASP A 47 12.44 5.31 -16.90
CA ASP A 47 11.97 6.55 -16.27
C ASP A 47 10.44 6.74 -16.30
N SER A 48 9.76 6.38 -17.40
CA SER A 48 8.30 6.52 -17.49
C SER A 48 7.56 5.46 -16.66
N LEU A 49 8.17 4.29 -16.48
CA LEU A 49 7.66 3.21 -15.65
C LEU A 49 7.75 3.57 -14.17
N ASP A 50 8.87 4.14 -13.74
CA ASP A 50 9.03 4.60 -12.37
C ASP A 50 8.01 5.68 -12.01
N GLN A 51 7.69 6.59 -12.94
CA GLN A 51 6.65 7.58 -12.72
C GLN A 51 5.25 6.96 -12.62
N LEU A 52 4.92 5.97 -13.46
CA LEU A 52 3.64 5.25 -13.38
C LEU A 52 3.51 4.53 -12.04
N TYR A 53 4.52 3.76 -11.65
CA TYR A 53 4.54 3.01 -10.38
C TYR A 53 4.46 3.96 -9.19
N GLN A 54 5.26 5.03 -9.16
CA GLN A 54 5.22 6.02 -8.08
C GLN A 54 3.86 6.70 -7.99
N ASN A 55 3.23 7.04 -9.10
CA ASN A 55 1.89 7.65 -9.12
C ASN A 55 0.81 6.69 -8.61
N ALA A 56 0.83 5.44 -9.09
CA ALA A 56 -0.08 4.39 -8.67
C ALA A 56 0.02 4.11 -7.17
N LEU A 57 1.24 3.96 -6.66
CA LEU A 57 1.49 3.77 -5.24
C LEU A 57 1.10 5.02 -4.45
N SER A 58 1.52 6.21 -4.87
CA SER A 58 1.19 7.46 -4.16
C SER A 58 -0.31 7.63 -3.96
N LYS A 59 -1.13 7.37 -4.98
CA LYS A 59 -2.59 7.43 -4.88
C LYS A 59 -3.16 6.36 -3.95
N LEU A 60 -2.62 5.14 -3.99
CA LEU A 60 -3.03 4.06 -3.08
C LEU A 60 -2.75 4.40 -1.62
N PHE A 61 -1.54 4.85 -1.29
CA PHE A 61 -1.17 5.18 0.08
C PHE A 61 -1.91 6.43 0.58
N LEU A 62 -2.13 7.42 -0.30
CA LEU A 62 -2.93 8.59 0.04
C LEU A 62 -4.38 8.19 0.36
N ALA A 63 -4.99 7.31 -0.44
CA ALA A 63 -6.34 6.83 -0.19
C ALA A 63 -6.42 6.05 1.13
N LEU A 64 -5.49 5.11 1.37
CA LEU A 64 -5.45 4.33 2.61
C LEU A 64 -5.24 5.19 3.86
N MET A 65 -4.44 6.25 3.77
CA MET A 65 -4.17 7.17 4.87
C MET A 65 -5.39 8.01 5.25
N ASP A 66 -6.24 8.35 4.28
CA ASP A 66 -7.46 9.15 4.48
C ASP A 66 -8.60 8.33 5.12
N GLU A 67 -8.42 7.01 5.28
CA GLU A 67 -9.43 6.12 5.84
C GLU A 67 -9.50 6.23 7.36
N VAL A 68 -10.73 6.24 7.90
CA VAL A 68 -10.97 6.30 9.35
C VAL A 68 -10.34 5.11 10.07
N ALA A 69 -10.24 3.96 9.41
CA ALA A 69 -9.52 2.81 9.94
C ALA A 69 -8.02 3.11 10.16
N ALA A 70 -7.33 3.80 9.23
CA ALA A 70 -5.92 4.17 9.41
C ALA A 70 -5.71 5.09 10.62
N LEU A 71 -6.64 6.04 10.81
CA LEU A 71 -6.60 7.01 11.91
C LEU A 71 -6.81 6.37 13.30
N ASN A 72 -7.36 5.16 13.36
CA ASN A 72 -7.68 4.48 14.62
C ASN A 72 -6.87 3.19 14.85
N LEU A 73 -6.26 2.64 13.80
CA LEU A 73 -5.40 1.47 13.93
C LEU A 73 -4.06 1.87 14.55
N PRO A 74 -3.62 1.21 15.63
CA PRO A 74 -2.35 1.52 16.28
C PRO A 74 -1.17 1.14 15.39
N SER A 75 -0.16 2.00 15.33
CA SER A 75 1.12 1.68 14.71
C SER A 75 1.81 0.53 15.45
N ARG A 76 2.59 -0.27 14.71
CA ARG A 76 3.45 -1.31 15.28
C ARG A 76 4.90 -0.87 15.46
N ILE A 77 5.25 0.30 14.93
CA ILE A 77 6.63 0.77 14.82
C ILE A 77 6.87 2.06 15.62
N ALA A 78 5.83 2.80 15.96
CA ALA A 78 5.91 4.05 16.70
C ALA A 78 4.71 4.23 17.65
N ASP A 79 4.82 5.19 18.57
CA ASP A 79 3.72 5.59 19.47
C ASP A 79 2.74 6.53 18.74
N GLN A 80 2.13 6.01 17.67
CA GLN A 80 1.20 6.72 16.79
C GLN A 80 0.22 5.74 16.12
N ASN A 81 -0.55 6.20 15.15
CA ASN A 81 -1.49 5.38 14.38
C ASN A 81 -0.97 5.10 12.96
N VAL A 82 -1.61 4.15 12.29
CA VAL A 82 -1.19 3.66 10.96
C VAL A 82 -1.22 4.75 9.89
N ASP A 83 -2.10 5.76 10.01
CA ASP A 83 -2.13 6.92 9.11
C ASP A 83 -0.77 7.64 9.05
N SER A 84 -0.12 7.81 10.19
CA SER A 84 1.19 8.48 10.29
C SER A 84 2.30 7.63 9.65
N ASP A 85 2.23 6.31 9.82
CA ASP A 85 3.16 5.39 9.16
C ASP A 85 2.96 5.39 7.63
N LEU A 86 1.71 5.45 7.17
CA LEU A 86 1.36 5.55 5.75
C LEU A 86 1.82 6.89 5.16
N ALA A 87 1.74 7.99 5.91
CA ALA A 87 2.25 9.30 5.50
C ALA A 87 3.77 9.26 5.26
N ASP A 88 4.51 8.52 6.09
CA ASP A 88 5.95 8.36 5.92
C ASP A 88 6.30 7.44 4.75
N LEU A 89 5.54 6.36 4.52
CA LEU A 89 5.66 5.56 3.30
C LEU A 89 5.41 6.41 2.05
N PHE A 90 4.39 7.25 2.07
CA PHE A 90 4.06 8.14 0.96
C PHE A 90 5.21 9.11 0.63
N LYS A 91 5.84 9.71 1.65
CA LYS A 91 7.03 10.56 1.46
C LYS A 91 8.17 9.78 0.80
N ARG A 92 8.38 8.52 1.18
CA ARG A 92 9.43 7.65 0.61
C ARG A 92 9.14 7.25 -0.83
N ILE A 93 7.88 6.95 -1.17
CA ILE A 93 7.45 6.70 -2.55
C ILE A 93 7.76 7.91 -3.43
N ARG A 94 7.45 9.12 -2.96
CA ARG A 94 7.76 10.36 -3.69
C ARG A 94 9.25 10.64 -3.88
N ARG A 95 10.10 10.08 -3.02
CA ARG A 95 11.57 10.14 -3.14
C ARG A 95 12.15 9.02 -4.01
N GLY A 96 11.32 8.10 -4.51
CA GLY A 96 11.77 6.93 -5.28
C GLY A 96 12.45 5.85 -4.45
N HIS A 97 12.37 5.92 -3.11
CA HIS A 97 13.04 4.96 -2.23
C HIS A 97 12.25 3.65 -2.06
N LEU A 98 10.97 3.60 -2.47
CA LEU A 98 10.13 2.42 -2.34
C LEU A 98 9.92 1.74 -3.68
N ARG A 99 10.42 0.50 -3.80
CA ARG A 99 10.24 -0.35 -4.98
C ARG A 99 8.80 -0.87 -5.07
N TYR A 100 8.28 -0.95 -6.30
CA TYR A 100 6.97 -1.51 -6.58
C TYR A 100 6.81 -2.94 -6.05
N ASP A 101 7.86 -3.75 -6.11
CA ASP A 101 7.89 -5.14 -5.64
C ASP A 101 7.51 -5.29 -4.17
N HIS A 102 7.89 -4.33 -3.32
CA HIS A 102 7.55 -4.35 -1.89
C HIS A 102 6.05 -4.07 -1.68
N CYS A 103 5.45 -3.22 -2.51
CA CYS A 103 4.03 -2.87 -2.44
C CYS A 103 3.14 -3.80 -3.24
N ARG A 104 3.70 -4.61 -4.14
CA ARG A 104 2.97 -5.48 -5.06
C ARG A 104 1.96 -6.40 -4.37
N PRO A 105 2.26 -7.04 -3.21
CA PRO A 105 1.25 -7.85 -2.50
C PRO A 105 0.00 -7.05 -2.13
N LEU A 106 0.17 -5.82 -1.64
CA LEU A 106 -0.95 -4.93 -1.31
C LEU A 106 -1.71 -4.51 -2.58
N VAL A 107 -0.99 -4.15 -3.64
CA VAL A 107 -1.60 -3.78 -4.93
C VAL A 107 -2.47 -4.91 -5.48
N GLN A 108 -1.98 -6.15 -5.41
CA GLN A 108 -2.74 -7.32 -5.85
C GLN A 108 -4.02 -7.50 -5.03
N LEU A 109 -3.99 -7.31 -3.71
CA LEU A 109 -5.18 -7.43 -2.88
C LEU A 109 -6.26 -6.40 -3.28
N VAL A 110 -5.85 -5.16 -3.58
CA VAL A 110 -6.78 -4.12 -4.05
C VAL A 110 -7.39 -4.50 -5.40
N ILE A 111 -6.56 -4.95 -6.35
CA ILE A 111 -7.02 -5.39 -7.69
C ILE A 111 -8.04 -6.53 -7.59
N HIS A 112 -7.79 -7.50 -6.70
CA HIS A 112 -8.67 -8.65 -6.49
C HIS A 112 -9.84 -8.37 -5.55
N LYS A 113 -9.99 -7.12 -5.07
CA LYS A 113 -11.02 -6.72 -4.11
C LYS A 113 -11.06 -7.64 -2.88
N ALA A 114 -9.89 -7.90 -2.33
CA ALA A 114 -9.73 -8.72 -1.15
C ALA A 114 -10.48 -8.10 0.06
N PRO A 115 -10.80 -8.90 1.09
CA PRO A 115 -11.40 -8.39 2.31
C PRO A 115 -10.52 -7.32 2.97
N ASP A 116 -11.15 -6.30 3.57
CA ASP A 116 -10.46 -5.20 4.26
C ASP A 116 -9.45 -5.70 5.30
N VAL A 117 -9.79 -6.79 5.99
CA VAL A 117 -8.90 -7.46 6.95
C VAL A 117 -7.57 -7.85 6.31
N ASP A 118 -7.59 -8.40 5.09
CA ASP A 118 -6.38 -8.83 4.42
C ASP A 118 -5.60 -7.66 3.81
N LEU A 119 -6.31 -6.60 3.38
CA LEU A 119 -5.69 -5.33 2.99
C LEU A 119 -4.90 -4.72 4.16
N TRP A 120 -5.51 -4.59 5.34
CA TRP A 120 -4.85 -4.03 6.51
C TRP A 120 -3.69 -4.91 7.01
N LYS A 121 -3.81 -6.25 6.94
CA LYS A 121 -2.65 -7.13 7.21
C LYS A 121 -1.48 -6.85 6.28
N ALA A 122 -1.74 -6.68 4.99
CA ALA A 122 -0.69 -6.38 4.03
C ALA A 122 -0.06 -5.00 4.27
N VAL A 123 -0.84 -4.01 4.72
CA VAL A 123 -0.31 -2.73 5.20
C VAL A 123 0.65 -2.96 6.38
N PHE A 124 0.21 -3.68 7.42
CA PHE A 124 1.06 -3.99 8.58
C PHE A 124 2.32 -4.81 8.22
N ASP A 125 2.25 -5.69 7.23
CA ASP A 125 3.41 -6.42 6.72
C ASP A 125 4.40 -5.50 5.98
N LEU A 126 3.91 -4.40 5.41
CA LEU A 126 4.74 -3.42 4.70
C LEU A 126 5.44 -2.44 5.65
N LEU A 127 4.78 -2.06 6.76
CA LEU A 127 5.32 -1.07 7.71
C LEU A 127 6.72 -1.38 8.24
N PRO A 128 7.12 -2.63 8.57
CA PRO A 128 8.50 -2.96 8.97
C PRO A 128 9.56 -2.63 7.92
N SER A 129 9.18 -2.46 6.65
CA SER A 129 10.09 -1.98 5.60
C SER A 129 10.53 -0.52 5.85
N LEU A 130 9.79 0.23 6.66
CA LEU A 130 10.14 1.58 7.10
C LEU A 130 11.38 1.60 8.00
N GLU A 131 11.53 0.63 8.92
CA GLU A 131 12.69 0.56 9.80
C GLU A 131 13.98 0.18 9.06
N LYS A 132 13.86 -0.65 8.02
CA LYS A 132 15.02 -1.25 7.34
C LYS A 132 15.64 -0.37 6.25
N LEU A 133 14.96 0.70 5.85
CA LEU A 133 15.49 1.62 4.85
C LEU A 133 16.18 2.82 5.51
N PRO A 134 17.37 3.24 5.01
CA PRO A 134 18.03 4.43 5.51
C PRO A 134 17.15 5.69 5.30
N PRO A 135 17.30 6.69 6.19
CA PRO A 135 16.51 7.94 6.17
C PRO A 135 16.70 8.78 4.90
#